data_AF-A0A7S2BDN4-F1
#
_entry.id   AF-A0A7S2BDN4-F1
#
_cell.length_a   1.000
_cell.length_b   1.000
_cell.length_c   1.000
_cell.angle_alpha   90.00
_cell.angle_beta   90.00
_cell.angle_gamma   90.00
#
_symmetry.space_group_name_H-M   'P 1'
#
loop_
_entity.id
_entity.type
_entity.pdbx_description
1 polymer ?
#
loop_
_entity_poly.entity_id
_entity_poly.type
_entity_poly.pdbx_seq_one_letter_code
_entity_poly.pdbx_strand_id
1 'polypeptide(L)'
;FHQERAASRAAQEAEERRAKAAAEAERLKQAEIDRSRVSYRDSKRTQKLNSIEQLRWEAAKKEAARHRAIAAIAASVPYAEAIAQAQSDLTKTTAAFDQAVFDAADFHRNPHSVNNGFSDKKLFADPRFKLGYALHAAGVNGSAAAASAVQRACPVAATPFA
;
A
#
# COMPACT_ATOMS: atom_id res chain seq x y z
N PHE A 1 -75.64 -35.90 -4.66
CA PHE A 1 -74.63 -35.76 -5.73
C PHE A 1 -74.29 -34.33 -6.16
N HIS A 2 -75.17 -33.59 -6.87
CA HIS A 2 -74.82 -32.23 -7.33
C HIS A 2 -74.68 -31.21 -6.20
N GLN A 3 -75.54 -31.28 -5.17
CA GLN A 3 -75.47 -30.40 -4.00
C GLN A 3 -74.25 -30.71 -3.11
N GLU A 4 -73.87 -31.98 -2.96
CA GLU A 4 -72.67 -32.39 -2.20
C GLU A 4 -71.37 -31.97 -2.89
N ARG A 5 -71.31 -32.03 -4.23
CA ARG A 5 -70.17 -31.48 -5.00
C ARG A 5 -70.08 -29.96 -4.93
N ALA A 6 -71.21 -29.26 -4.87
CA ALA A 6 -71.22 -27.81 -4.69
C ALA A 6 -70.74 -27.43 -3.27
N ALA A 7 -71.18 -28.16 -2.25
CA ALA A 7 -70.72 -27.98 -0.87
C ALA A 7 -69.22 -28.31 -0.70
N SER A 8 -68.71 -29.36 -1.36
CA SER A 8 -67.28 -29.72 -1.29
C SER A 8 -66.39 -28.68 -1.98
N ARG A 9 -66.83 -28.11 -3.12
CA ARG A 9 -66.11 -27.03 -3.81
C ARG A 9 -66.10 -25.74 -3.00
N ALA A 10 -67.23 -25.39 -2.38
CA ALA A 10 -67.31 -24.23 -1.49
C ALA A 10 -66.42 -24.38 -0.25
N ALA A 11 -66.30 -25.59 0.30
CA ALA A 11 -65.38 -25.89 1.40
C ALA A 11 -63.91 -25.78 0.97
N GLN A 12 -63.55 -26.30 -0.21
CA GLN A 12 -62.19 -26.18 -0.77
C GLN A 12 -61.82 -24.72 -1.06
N GLU A 13 -62.72 -23.93 -1.65
CA GLU A 13 -62.48 -22.50 -1.90
C GLU A 13 -62.34 -21.70 -0.59
N ALA A 14 -63.10 -22.04 0.46
CA ALA A 14 -62.97 -21.41 1.76
C ALA A 14 -61.62 -21.75 2.43
N GLU A 15 -61.15 -22.99 2.28
CA GLU A 15 -59.84 -23.43 2.78
C GLU A 15 -58.69 -22.77 2.02
N GLU A 16 -58.78 -22.69 0.69
CA GLU A 16 -57.79 -21.97 -0.13
C GLU A 16 -57.73 -20.47 0.19
N ARG A 17 -58.88 -19.82 0.43
CA ARG A 17 -58.91 -18.40 0.85
C ARG A 17 -58.26 -18.21 2.21
N ARG A 18 -58.49 -19.13 3.16
CA ARG A 18 -57.82 -19.10 4.48
C ARG A 18 -56.33 -19.32 4.35
N ALA A 19 -55.89 -20.26 3.51
CA ALA A 19 -54.48 -20.51 3.25
C ALA A 19 -53.78 -19.30 2.59
N LYS A 20 -54.44 -18.66 1.61
CA LYS A 20 -53.94 -17.43 0.97
C LYS A 20 -53.86 -16.26 1.97
N ALA A 21 -54.89 -16.06 2.79
CA ALA A 21 -54.88 -15.01 3.81
C ALA A 21 -53.77 -15.24 4.86
N ALA A 22 -53.53 -16.48 5.27
CA ALA A 22 -52.43 -16.83 6.17
C ALA A 22 -51.05 -16.56 5.53
N ALA A 23 -50.88 -16.93 4.26
CA ALA A 23 -49.64 -16.66 3.51
C ALA A 23 -49.39 -15.15 3.32
N GLU A 24 -50.44 -14.36 3.05
CA GLU A 24 -50.34 -12.91 2.97
C GLU A 24 -49.98 -12.27 4.31
N ALA A 25 -50.55 -12.75 5.42
CA ALA A 25 -50.20 -12.29 6.76
C ALA A 25 -48.73 -12.56 7.09
N GLU A 26 -48.21 -13.74 6.77
CA GLU A 26 -46.77 -14.07 6.95
C GLU A 26 -45.88 -13.21 6.06
N ARG A 27 -46.28 -12.97 4.80
CA ARG A 27 -45.55 -12.08 3.89
C ARG A 27 -45.47 -10.65 4.44
N LEU A 28 -46.54 -10.13 5.03
CA LEU A 28 -46.56 -8.78 5.62
C LEU A 28 -45.62 -8.69 6.83
N LYS A 29 -45.60 -9.69 7.71
CA LYS A 29 -44.65 -9.76 8.84
C LYS A 29 -43.21 -9.76 8.35
N GLN A 30 -42.92 -10.56 7.31
CA GLN A 30 -41.57 -10.61 6.76
C GLN A 30 -41.17 -9.29 6.08
N ALA A 31 -42.11 -8.63 5.39
CA ALA A 31 -41.86 -7.33 4.76
C ALA A 31 -41.50 -6.24 5.78
N GLU A 32 -42.10 -6.27 6.98
CA GLU A 32 -41.75 -5.35 8.07
C GLU A 32 -40.32 -5.59 8.59
N ILE A 33 -39.96 -6.86 8.80
CA ILE A 33 -38.60 -7.25 9.21
C ILE A 33 -37.58 -6.79 8.16
N ASP A 34 -37.87 -7.04 6.88
CA ASP A 34 -36.96 -6.67 5.80
C ASP A 34 -36.83 -5.15 5.66
N ARG A 35 -37.92 -4.39 5.84
CA ARG A 35 -37.87 -2.92 5.89
C ARG A 35 -36.95 -2.44 7.01
N SER A 36 -37.05 -3.03 8.21
CA SER A 36 -36.17 -2.66 9.33
C SER A 36 -34.69 -2.94 9.03
N ARG A 37 -34.40 -4.08 8.39
CA ARG A 37 -33.04 -4.48 8.01
C ARG A 37 -32.44 -3.55 6.96
N VAL A 38 -33.23 -3.14 5.96
CA VAL A 38 -32.80 -2.19 4.93
C VAL A 38 -32.50 -0.84 5.57
N SER A 39 -33.42 -0.29 6.38
CA SER A 39 -33.22 0.97 7.10
C SER A 39 -31.95 0.95 7.95
N TYR A 40 -31.71 -0.14 8.70
CA TYR A 40 -30.49 -0.29 9.48
C TYR A 40 -29.23 -0.28 8.60
N ARG A 41 -29.22 -1.03 7.49
CA ARG A 41 -28.08 -1.06 6.56
C ARG A 41 -27.81 0.32 5.96
N ASP A 42 -28.86 1.03 5.58
CA ASP A 42 -28.74 2.39 5.04
C ASP A 42 -28.17 3.34 6.08
N SER A 43 -28.65 3.28 7.33
CA SER A 43 -28.10 4.09 8.43
C SER A 43 -26.62 3.81 8.69
N LYS A 44 -26.19 2.54 8.58
CA LYS A 44 -24.77 2.17 8.74
C LYS A 44 -23.92 2.64 7.59
N ARG A 45 -24.47 2.57 6.37
CA ARG A 45 -23.81 3.11 5.17
C ARG A 45 -23.63 4.62 5.28
N THR A 46 -24.66 5.37 5.68
CA THR A 46 -24.57 6.82 5.84
C THR A 46 -23.61 7.21 6.96
N GLN A 47 -23.64 6.51 8.11
CA GLN A 47 -22.65 6.70 9.18
C GLN A 47 -21.21 6.53 8.68
N LYS A 48 -20.94 5.49 7.88
CA LYS A 48 -19.62 5.26 7.29
C LYS A 48 -19.21 6.37 6.33
N LEU A 49 -20.12 6.80 5.45
CA LEU A 49 -19.85 7.87 4.50
C LEU A 49 -19.54 9.20 5.23
N ASN A 50 -20.34 9.55 6.23
CA ASN A 50 -20.12 10.75 7.03
C ASN A 50 -18.77 10.71 7.76
N SER A 51 -18.37 9.55 8.31
CA SER A 51 -17.07 9.38 8.94
C SER A 51 -15.91 9.58 7.95
N ILE A 52 -16.03 9.06 6.72
CA ILE A 52 -15.02 9.26 5.68
C ILE A 52 -14.93 10.75 5.29
N GLU A 53 -16.07 11.43 5.16
CA GLU A 53 -16.10 12.86 4.85
C GLU A 53 -15.47 13.71 5.96
N GLN A 54 -15.75 13.40 7.23
CA GLN A 54 -15.11 14.05 8.37
C GLN A 54 -13.58 13.88 8.35
N LEU A 55 -13.09 12.65 8.14
CA LEU A 55 -11.66 12.39 8.04
C LEU A 55 -11.01 13.14 6.89
N ARG A 56 -11.66 13.20 5.72
CA ARG A 56 -11.19 13.97 4.56
C ARG A 56 -11.11 15.46 4.86
N TRP A 57 -12.14 16.00 5.52
CA TRP A 57 -12.19 17.40 5.90
C TRP A 57 -11.08 17.74 6.90
N GLU A 58 -10.85 16.90 7.89
CA GLU A 58 -9.74 17.06 8.85
C GLU A 58 -8.37 17.00 8.17
N ALA A 59 -8.17 16.06 7.24
CA ALA A 59 -6.94 15.97 6.46
C ALA A 59 -6.72 17.24 5.63
N ALA A 60 -7.75 17.73 4.94
CA ALA A 60 -7.68 18.96 4.16
C ALA A 60 -7.34 20.18 5.06
N LYS A 61 -7.89 20.24 6.27
CA LYS A 61 -7.58 21.29 7.24
C LYS A 61 -6.11 21.22 7.70
N LYS A 62 -5.58 20.02 7.95
CA LYS A 62 -4.17 19.82 8.32
C LYS A 62 -3.22 20.21 7.19
N GLU A 63 -3.50 19.81 5.95
CA GLU A 63 -2.71 20.21 4.79
C GLU A 63 -2.76 21.72 4.56
N ALA A 64 -3.93 22.35 4.70
CA ALA A 64 -4.04 23.81 4.62
C ALA A 64 -3.19 24.52 5.70
N ALA A 65 -3.19 24.02 6.93
CA ALA A 65 -2.34 24.54 8.00
C ALA A 65 -0.84 24.35 7.70
N ARG A 66 -0.47 23.19 7.17
CA ARG A 66 0.90 22.88 6.74
C ARG A 66 1.36 23.82 5.63
N HIS A 67 0.55 24.02 4.59
CA HIS A 67 0.86 24.96 3.50
C HIS A 67 1.02 26.39 4.01
N ARG A 68 0.19 26.85 4.96
CA ARG A 68 0.36 28.17 5.59
C ARG A 68 1.69 28.28 6.34
N ALA A 69 2.08 27.25 7.10
CA ALA A 69 3.35 27.22 7.80
C ALA A 69 4.54 27.27 6.82
N ILE A 70 4.50 26.48 5.75
CA ILE A 70 5.53 26.48 4.70
C ILE A 70 5.61 27.86 4.02
N ALA A 71 4.47 28.48 3.71
CA ALA A 71 4.43 29.81 3.11
C ALA A 71 5.03 30.88 4.03
N ALA A 72 4.76 30.81 5.34
CA ALA A 72 5.35 31.72 6.32
C ALA A 72 6.88 31.55 6.41
N ILE A 73 7.37 30.31 6.38
CA ILE A 73 8.81 30.02 6.33
C ILE A 73 9.41 30.57 5.03
N ALA A 74 8.77 30.31 3.89
CA ALA A 74 9.23 30.83 2.60
C ALA A 74 9.35 32.36 2.59
N ALA A 75 8.37 33.07 3.16
CA ALA A 75 8.42 34.54 3.28
C ALA A 75 9.57 35.05 4.17
N SER A 76 10.04 34.24 5.13
CA SER A 76 11.13 34.64 6.02
C SER A 76 12.53 34.46 5.41
N VAL A 77 12.65 33.72 4.30
CA VAL A 77 13.92 33.28 3.75
C VAL A 77 14.23 33.99 2.42
N PRO A 78 15.40 34.64 2.27
CA PRO A 78 15.70 35.50 1.12
C PRO A 78 15.89 34.74 -0.21
N TYR A 79 16.15 33.43 -0.16
CA TYR A 79 16.36 32.59 -1.35
C TYR A 79 15.13 31.74 -1.72
N ALA A 80 13.98 31.96 -1.08
CA ALA A 80 12.78 31.17 -1.34
C ALA A 80 12.30 31.26 -2.81
N GLU A 81 12.40 32.44 -3.43
CA GLU A 81 12.05 32.65 -4.84
C GLU A 81 13.01 31.91 -5.79
N ALA A 82 14.30 31.88 -5.46
CA ALA A 82 15.30 31.17 -6.25
C ALA A 82 15.08 29.64 -6.19
N ILE A 83 14.67 29.10 -5.04
CA ILE A 83 14.30 27.69 -4.91
C ILE A 83 13.00 27.40 -5.68
N ALA A 84 12.00 28.28 -5.62
CA ALA A 84 10.73 28.09 -6.32
C ALA A 84 10.88 28.03 -7.85
N GLN A 85 11.85 28.77 -8.40
CA GLN A 85 12.18 28.78 -9.82
C GLN A 85 13.22 27.73 -10.22
N ALA A 86 13.83 27.03 -9.25
CA ALA A 86 14.81 26.01 -9.53
C ALA A 86 14.15 24.81 -10.21
N GLN A 87 14.40 24.64 -11.50
CA GLN A 87 14.03 23.44 -12.23
C GLN A 87 15.10 22.36 -12.02
N SER A 88 14.67 21.15 -11.67
CA SER A 88 15.57 20.00 -11.58
C SER A 88 15.98 19.57 -12.98
N ASP A 89 17.16 19.99 -13.41
CA ASP A 89 17.79 19.44 -14.59
C ASP A 89 18.35 18.05 -14.25
N LEU A 90 17.56 17.01 -14.56
CA LEU A 90 17.92 15.61 -14.34
C LEU A 90 19.13 15.17 -15.19
N THR A 91 19.55 15.99 -16.16
CA THR A 91 20.71 15.74 -17.01
C THR A 91 21.97 16.44 -16.52
N LYS A 92 21.88 17.32 -15.50
CA LYS A 92 23.06 17.90 -14.87
C LYS A 92 23.87 16.81 -14.19
N THR A 93 25.04 16.55 -14.74
CA THR A 93 26.11 15.85 -14.04
C THR A 93 26.53 16.69 -12.84
N THR A 94 26.80 16.04 -11.72
CA THR A 94 27.32 16.75 -10.55
C THR A 94 28.79 17.09 -10.78
N ALA A 95 29.29 18.16 -10.16
CA ALA A 95 30.71 18.51 -10.23
C ALA A 95 31.62 17.35 -9.79
N ALA A 96 31.13 16.46 -8.92
CA ALA A 96 31.81 15.23 -8.52
C ALA A 96 31.85 14.17 -9.64
N PHE A 97 30.80 14.05 -10.46
CA PHE A 97 30.79 13.18 -11.64
C PHE A 97 31.75 13.72 -12.71
N ASP A 98 31.74 15.03 -12.96
CA ASP A 98 32.63 15.65 -13.94
C ASP A 98 34.11 15.53 -13.52
N GLN A 99 34.41 15.61 -12.22
CA GLN A 99 35.75 15.35 -11.68
C GLN A 99 36.14 13.87 -11.70
N ALA A 100 35.17 12.95 -11.60
CA ALA A 100 35.44 11.51 -11.67
C ALA A 100 35.78 11.01 -13.10
N VAL A 101 35.45 11.78 -14.15
CA VAL A 101 35.84 11.48 -15.53
C VAL A 101 37.34 11.78 -15.78
N PHE A 102 38.00 12.53 -14.89
CA PHE A 102 39.43 12.82 -14.96
C PHE A 102 40.24 11.89 -14.06
N ASP A 103 40.50 10.67 -14.54
CA ASP A 103 41.86 10.16 -14.80
C ASP A 103 41.76 8.75 -15.41
N ALA A 104 41.66 8.69 -16.74
CA ALA A 104 41.61 7.42 -17.47
C ALA A 104 42.88 6.56 -17.28
N ALA A 105 43.96 7.13 -16.72
CA ALA A 105 45.18 6.39 -16.40
C ALA A 105 45.04 5.52 -15.13
N ASP A 106 44.19 5.89 -14.17
CA ASP A 106 43.99 5.14 -12.93
C ASP A 106 42.89 4.06 -13.01
N PHE A 107 42.10 4.07 -14.09
CA PHE A 107 41.06 3.06 -14.35
C PHE A 107 41.62 1.62 -14.44
N HIS A 108 42.90 1.48 -14.76
CA HIS A 108 43.58 0.18 -14.84
C HIS A 108 44.12 -0.35 -13.49
N ARG A 109 44.09 0.46 -12.42
CA ARG A 109 44.65 0.07 -11.12
C ARG A 109 43.64 -0.49 -10.12
N ASN A 110 42.35 -0.22 -10.30
CA ASN A 110 41.31 -0.71 -9.39
C ASN A 110 40.11 -1.29 -10.15
N PRO A 111 40.04 -2.62 -10.38
CA PRO A 111 38.89 -3.27 -11.02
C PRO A 111 37.61 -3.25 -10.16
N HIS A 112 37.62 -2.56 -9.03
CA HIS A 112 36.54 -2.56 -8.04
C HIS A 112 35.87 -1.19 -7.82
N SER A 113 36.36 -0.11 -8.46
CA SER A 113 35.75 1.22 -8.34
C SER A 113 34.73 1.53 -9.43
N VAL A 114 34.16 0.50 -10.07
CA VAL A 114 33.03 0.73 -10.98
C VAL A 114 31.85 1.16 -10.13
N ASN A 115 31.64 2.47 -10.11
CA ASN A 115 30.52 3.19 -9.54
C ASN A 115 29.24 2.79 -10.30
N ASN A 116 28.80 1.55 -10.11
CA ASN A 116 27.55 1.05 -10.63
C ASN A 116 26.51 1.37 -9.57
N GLY A 117 25.60 2.29 -9.88
CA GLY A 117 24.30 2.30 -9.19
C GLY A 117 23.77 0.87 -9.20
N PHE A 118 23.71 0.24 -8.02
CA PHE A 118 23.26 -1.13 -7.89
C PHE A 118 21.76 -1.15 -8.19
N SER A 119 21.38 -1.36 -9.45
CA SER A 119 20.05 -1.88 -9.74
C SER A 119 19.93 -3.22 -9.02
N ASP A 120 18.81 -3.48 -8.33
CA ASP A 120 18.58 -4.72 -7.58
C ASP A 120 19.05 -5.97 -8.33
N LYS A 121 18.79 -6.02 -9.64
CA LYS A 121 19.19 -7.14 -10.52
C LYS A 121 20.69 -7.45 -10.50
N LYS A 122 21.57 -6.45 -10.42
CA LYS A 122 23.04 -6.64 -10.36
C LYS A 122 23.48 -7.10 -8.98
N LEU A 123 22.86 -6.59 -7.91
CA LEU A 123 23.14 -6.98 -6.53
C LEU A 123 22.76 -8.45 -6.30
N PHE A 124 21.57 -8.88 -6.75
CA PHE A 124 21.12 -10.26 -6.65
C PHE A 124 21.85 -11.22 -7.59
N ALA A 125 22.63 -10.74 -8.56
CA ALA A 125 23.48 -11.57 -9.40
C ALA A 125 24.83 -11.89 -8.74
N ASP A 126 25.31 -11.03 -7.84
CA ASP A 126 26.62 -11.17 -7.18
C ASP A 126 26.64 -12.41 -6.27
N PRO A 127 27.59 -13.35 -6.47
CA PRO A 127 27.72 -14.54 -5.63
C PRO A 127 27.97 -14.23 -4.15
N ARG A 128 28.60 -13.10 -3.83
CA ARG A 128 28.89 -12.68 -2.44
C ARG A 128 27.62 -12.26 -1.72
N PHE A 129 26.77 -11.51 -2.42
CA PHE A 129 25.46 -11.12 -1.90
C PHE A 129 24.55 -12.33 -1.69
N LYS A 130 24.54 -13.28 -2.64
CA LYS A 130 23.82 -14.55 -2.50
C LYS A 130 24.28 -15.37 -1.30
N LEU A 131 25.59 -15.43 -1.07
CA LEU A 131 26.16 -16.12 0.10
C LEU A 131 25.70 -15.48 1.41
N GLY A 132 25.80 -14.14 1.52
CA GLY A 132 25.32 -13.42 2.70
C GLY A 132 23.83 -13.62 2.95
N TYR A 133 23.01 -13.56 1.88
CA TYR A 133 21.57 -13.80 1.94
C TYR A 133 21.24 -15.24 2.39
N ALA A 134 21.96 -16.25 1.87
CA ALA A 134 21.77 -17.64 2.27
C ALA A 134 22.12 -17.88 3.74
N LEU A 135 23.21 -17.28 4.24
CA LEU A 135 23.62 -17.38 5.66
C LEU A 135 22.60 -16.70 6.59
N HIS A 136 22.01 -15.60 6.14
CA HIS A 136 20.95 -14.91 6.87
C HIS A 136 19.64 -15.72 6.88
N ALA A 137 19.24 -16.30 5.74
CA ALA A 137 18.06 -17.15 5.64
C ALA A 137 18.20 -18.43 6.49
N ALA A 138 19.41 -18.96 6.63
CA ALA A 138 19.72 -20.10 7.50
C ALA A 138 19.84 -19.72 8.99
N GLY A 139 19.79 -18.43 9.35
CA GLY A 139 19.85 -17.97 10.74
C GLY A 139 21.24 -18.09 11.40
N VAL A 140 22.30 -18.30 10.61
CA VAL A 140 23.68 -18.54 11.10
C VAL A 140 24.62 -17.35 10.86
N ASN A 141 24.08 -16.22 10.41
CA ASN A 141 24.83 -15.00 10.07
C ASN A 141 25.73 -14.48 11.20
N GLY A 142 25.35 -14.67 12.46
CA GLY A 142 26.15 -14.26 13.62
C GLY A 142 27.25 -15.24 14.04
N SER A 143 27.39 -16.38 13.37
CA SER A 143 28.38 -17.40 13.74
C SER A 143 29.79 -17.09 13.24
N ALA A 144 30.82 -17.53 13.98
CA ALA A 144 32.22 -17.42 13.54
C ALA A 144 32.49 -18.16 12.22
N ALA A 145 31.75 -19.24 11.95
CA ALA A 145 31.82 -19.97 10.68
C ALA A 145 31.30 -19.14 9.51
N ALA A 146 30.18 -18.43 9.68
CA ALA A 146 29.65 -17.52 8.67
C ALA A 146 30.62 -16.36 8.40
N ALA A 147 31.21 -15.78 9.45
CA ALA A 147 32.21 -14.72 9.31
C ALA A 147 33.44 -15.20 8.52
N SER A 148 33.96 -16.40 8.81
CA SER A 148 35.10 -16.97 8.08
C SER A 148 34.75 -17.29 6.61
N ALA A 149 33.55 -17.81 6.35
CA ALA A 149 33.09 -18.11 5.00
C ALA A 149 32.98 -16.83 4.14
N VAL A 150 32.44 -15.75 4.71
CA VAL A 150 32.35 -14.45 4.04
C VAL A 150 33.74 -13.86 3.78
N GLN A 151 34.65 -13.94 4.76
CA GLN A 151 36.02 -13.44 4.62
C GLN A 151 36.81 -14.17 3.52
N ARG A 152 36.60 -15.48 3.36
CA ARG A 152 37.21 -16.26 2.27
C ARG A 152 36.62 -15.89 0.91
N ALA A 153 35.31 -15.63 0.84
CA ALA A 153 34.63 -15.26 -0.41
C ALA A 153 34.87 -13.79 -0.82
N CYS A 154 35.18 -12.94 0.16
CA CYS A 154 35.49 -11.52 -0.02
C CYS A 154 36.88 -11.23 0.58
N PRO A 155 37.98 -11.61 -0.10
CA PRO A 155 39.31 -11.24 0.36
C PRO A 155 39.45 -9.73 0.29
N VAL A 156 39.45 -9.07 1.44
CA VAL A 156 39.86 -7.66 1.55
C VAL A 156 41.38 -7.65 1.40
N ALA A 157 41.90 -6.95 0.39
CA ALA A 157 43.34 -6.71 0.30
C ALA A 157 43.78 -6.01 1.59
N ALA A 158 44.82 -6.53 2.25
CA ALA A 158 45.37 -5.90 3.44
C ALA A 158 45.75 -4.45 3.09
N THR A 159 45.07 -3.50 3.73
CA THR A 159 45.41 -2.08 3.56
C THR A 159 46.81 -1.85 4.12
N PRO A 160 47.74 -1.25 3.37
CA PRO A 160 49.16 -1.16 3.77
C PRO A 160 49.46 -0.13 4.87
N PHE A 161 48.45 0.40 5.57
CA PHE A 161 48.64 1.36 6.66
C PHE A 161 48.08 0.78 7.96
N ALA A 162 49.00 0.28 8.78
CA ALA A 162 48.86 0.02 10.20
C ALA A 162 49.98 0.75 10.93
#